data_AF-A0A9D1W2V0-F1
#
_entry.id   AF-A0A9D1W2V0-F1
#
_cell.length_a   1.000
_cell.length_b   1.000
_cell.length_c   1.000
_cell.angle_alpha   90.00
_cell.angle_beta   90.00
_cell.angle_gamma   90.00
#
_symmetry.space_group_name_H-M   'P 1'
#
loop_
_entity.id
_entity.type
_entity.pdbx_description
1 polymer ?
#
loop_
_entity_poly.entity_id
_entity_poly.type
_entity_poly.pdbx_seq_one_letter_code
_entity_poly.pdbx_strand_id
1 'polypeptide(L)'
;MAKKGVKYYIPGAIALVFGIAAFCMMFLEGVKYSADLWLFETSSSFTGAQLAFGYSESEGALSVTVLSFNFMAFLAFLLPVIGGLIALLFKNGLITKIVSTACFVVGAVFLFSMVGFAPIGMSEEMAAGLENVDASLGVGCIVGAVLSIIGAAICLFKGSIAKALGGD
;
A
#
# COMPACT_ATOMS: atom_id res chain seq x y z
N MET A 1 34.55 20.92 3.69
CA MET A 1 34.57 19.50 3.26
C MET A 1 33.21 18.77 3.32
N ALA A 2 32.06 19.46 3.42
CA ALA A 2 30.75 18.81 3.68
C ALA A 2 29.91 18.40 2.45
N LYS A 3 30.37 18.62 1.20
CA LYS A 3 29.52 18.48 -0.02
C LYS A 3 29.41 17.06 -0.61
N LYS A 4 30.22 16.08 -0.18
CA LYS A 4 30.22 14.73 -0.79
C LYS A 4 29.11 13.78 -0.31
N GLY A 5 28.51 14.00 0.87
CA GLY A 5 27.54 13.07 1.45
C GLY A 5 26.07 13.27 1.03
N VAL A 6 25.67 14.48 0.65
CA VAL A 6 24.26 14.86 0.42
C VAL A 6 23.63 14.10 -0.76
N LYS A 7 24.43 13.75 -1.76
CA LYS A 7 23.95 13.13 -3.00
C LYS A 7 23.41 11.70 -2.83
N TYR A 8 23.82 11.00 -1.77
CA TYR A 8 23.28 9.66 -1.45
C TYR A 8 21.91 9.69 -0.77
N TYR A 9 21.48 10.85 -0.25
CA TYR A 9 20.16 11.03 0.34
C TYR A 9 19.09 11.32 -0.72
N ILE A 10 19.48 11.82 -1.90
CA ILE A 10 18.55 12.18 -2.97
C ILE A 10 17.74 10.97 -3.45
N PRO A 11 18.35 9.81 -3.82
CA PRO A 11 17.54 8.66 -4.25
C PRO A 11 16.69 8.10 -3.10
N GLY A 12 17.17 8.18 -1.86
CA GLY A 12 16.38 7.80 -0.68
C GLY A 12 15.16 8.70 -0.48
N ALA A 13 15.31 10.02 -0.71
CA ALA A 13 14.20 10.96 -0.64
C ALA A 13 13.18 10.71 -1.75
N ILE A 14 13.64 10.43 -2.97
CA ILE A 14 12.74 10.06 -4.08
C ILE A 14 11.98 8.77 -3.73
N ALA A 15 12.68 7.74 -3.23
CA ALA A 15 12.04 6.51 -2.78
C ALA A 15 10.98 6.80 -1.69
N LEU A 16 11.28 7.66 -0.72
CA LEU A 16 10.32 8.07 0.30
C LEU A 16 9.09 8.76 -0.29
N VAL A 17 9.24 9.62 -1.30
CA VAL A 17 8.11 10.24 -2.00
C VAL A 17 7.20 9.17 -2.63
N PHE A 18 7.78 8.15 -3.28
CA PHE A 18 7.00 7.02 -3.81
C PHE A 18 6.34 6.20 -2.70
N GLY A 19 7.00 6.00 -1.57
CA GLY A 19 6.43 5.33 -0.40
C GLY A 19 5.24 6.09 0.19
N ILE A 20 5.36 7.40 0.35
CA ILE A 20 4.27 8.27 0.82
C ILE A 20 3.13 8.28 -0.20
N ALA A 21 3.44 8.41 -1.49
CA ALA A 21 2.42 8.39 -2.54
C ALA A 21 1.66 7.06 -2.55
N ALA A 22 2.37 5.92 -2.42
CA ALA A 22 1.76 4.60 -2.32
C ALA A 22 0.86 4.48 -1.07
N PHE A 23 1.29 5.00 0.08
CA PHE A 23 0.49 5.06 1.30
C PHE A 23 -0.78 5.90 1.10
N CYS A 24 -0.67 7.07 0.47
CA CYS A 24 -1.81 7.94 0.17
C CYS A 24 -2.86 7.27 -0.74
N MET A 25 -2.50 6.24 -1.50
CA MET A 25 -3.48 5.49 -2.30
C MET A 25 -4.49 4.72 -1.44
N MET A 26 -4.29 4.60 -0.13
CA MET A 26 -5.28 4.02 0.78
C MET A 26 -6.60 4.83 0.82
N PHE A 27 -6.57 6.12 0.48
CA PHE A 27 -7.79 6.93 0.40
C PHE A 27 -8.60 6.71 -0.87
N LEU A 28 -8.05 5.95 -1.82
CA LEU A 28 -8.76 5.50 -3.01
C LEU A 28 -9.36 4.11 -2.76
N GLU A 29 -10.19 3.69 -3.71
CA GLU A 29 -10.82 2.38 -3.72
C GLU A 29 -9.79 1.26 -3.67
N GLY A 30 -9.90 0.40 -2.65
CA GLY A 30 -8.98 -0.71 -2.41
C GLY A 30 -9.51 -2.04 -2.96
N VAL A 31 -10.81 -2.31 -2.78
CA VAL A 31 -11.50 -3.49 -3.31
C VAL A 31 -12.89 -3.10 -3.82
N LYS A 32 -13.29 -3.68 -4.95
CA LYS A 32 -14.65 -3.59 -5.48
C LYS A 32 -15.33 -4.95 -5.42
N TYR A 33 -16.59 -4.96 -5.01
CA TYR A 33 -17.48 -6.10 -5.05
C TYR A 33 -18.59 -5.80 -6.06
N SER A 34 -18.75 -6.66 -7.07
CA SER A 34 -19.78 -6.52 -8.10
C SER A 34 -20.63 -7.77 -8.13
N ALA A 35 -21.95 -7.61 -7.98
CA ALA A 35 -22.91 -8.68 -8.18
C ALA A 35 -23.63 -8.46 -9.51
N ASP A 36 -23.54 -9.44 -10.40
CA ASP A 36 -24.31 -9.45 -11.63
C ASP A 36 -25.69 -10.08 -11.34
N LEU A 37 -26.61 -9.26 -10.86
CA LEU A 37 -28.02 -9.62 -10.85
C LEU A 37 -28.55 -9.28 -12.24
N TRP A 38 -29.13 -10.27 -12.93
CA TRP A 38 -29.60 -10.28 -14.34
C TRP A 38 -30.37 -9.04 -14.87
N LEU A 39 -30.71 -8.05 -14.02
CA LEU A 39 -31.40 -6.81 -14.35
C LEU A 39 -30.85 -5.54 -13.66
N PHE A 40 -29.87 -5.65 -12.74
CA PHE A 40 -29.27 -4.51 -12.01
C PHE A 40 -27.82 -4.83 -11.57
N GLU A 41 -26.86 -4.00 -11.94
CA GLU A 41 -25.51 -4.05 -11.35
C GLU A 41 -25.53 -3.34 -9.99
N THR A 42 -25.29 -4.09 -8.92
CA THR A 42 -24.99 -3.50 -7.60
C THR A 42 -23.50 -3.63 -7.35
N SER A 43 -22.79 -2.49 -7.37
CA SER A 43 -21.37 -2.40 -7.04
C SER A 43 -21.18 -1.73 -5.67
N SER A 44 -20.52 -2.42 -4.76
CA SER A 44 -20.09 -1.86 -3.47
C SER A 44 -18.57 -1.83 -3.43
N SER A 45 -18.00 -0.78 -2.86
CA SER A 45 -16.54 -0.67 -2.78
C SER A 45 -16.07 -0.14 -1.43
N PHE A 46 -14.89 -0.59 -1.04
CA PHE A 46 -14.23 -0.14 0.17
C PHE A 46 -12.90 0.50 -0.18
N THR A 47 -12.64 1.66 0.43
CA THR A 47 -11.35 2.33 0.35
C THR A 47 -10.28 1.51 1.08
N GLY A 48 -9.02 1.67 0.70
CA GLY A 48 -7.91 1.06 1.44
C GLY A 48 -7.87 1.44 2.93
N ALA A 49 -8.33 2.65 3.28
CA ALA A 49 -8.41 3.12 4.65
C ALA A 49 -9.51 2.41 5.46
N GLN A 50 -10.69 2.21 4.87
CA GLN A 50 -11.75 1.40 5.50
C GLN A 50 -11.30 -0.05 5.67
N LEU A 51 -10.61 -0.61 4.67
CA LEU A 51 -10.03 -1.95 4.76
C LEU A 51 -8.99 -2.03 5.89
N ALA A 52 -8.08 -1.06 6.00
CA ALA A 52 -6.99 -1.08 6.98
C ALA A 52 -7.45 -0.80 8.42
N PHE A 53 -8.26 0.24 8.62
CA PHE A 53 -8.62 0.75 9.95
C PHE A 53 -9.99 0.29 10.45
N GLY A 54 -10.80 -0.30 9.59
CA GLY A 54 -12.17 -0.63 9.89
C GLY A 54 -13.15 0.47 9.50
N TYR A 55 -14.43 0.12 9.52
CA TYR A 55 -15.54 0.96 9.15
C TYR A 55 -16.81 0.49 9.87
N SER A 56 -17.58 1.45 10.38
CA SER A 56 -18.87 1.19 11.03
C SER A 56 -19.93 2.07 10.40
N GLU A 57 -21.13 1.53 10.24
CA GLU A 57 -22.30 2.27 9.80
C GLU A 57 -23.22 2.55 10.98
N SER A 58 -23.90 3.70 10.94
CA SER A 58 -24.89 4.06 11.95
C SER A 58 -26.26 4.11 11.32
N GLU A 59 -27.14 3.20 11.75
CA GLU A 59 -28.56 3.25 11.45
C GLU A 59 -29.31 3.75 12.68
N GLY A 60 -29.60 5.05 12.70
CA GLY A 60 -30.24 5.71 13.84
C GLY A 60 -29.33 5.76 15.08
N ALA A 61 -29.74 5.13 16.17
CA ALA A 61 -28.99 5.10 17.43
C ALA A 61 -28.05 3.87 17.56
N LEU A 62 -28.11 2.92 16.61
CA LEU A 62 -27.25 1.74 16.60
C LEU A 62 -26.04 1.99 15.68
N SER A 63 -24.86 1.65 16.17
CA SER A 63 -23.62 1.58 15.38
C SER A 63 -23.29 0.11 15.14
N VAL A 64 -23.18 -0.28 13.87
CA VAL A 64 -22.84 -1.64 13.45
C VAL A 64 -21.46 -1.61 12.82
N THR A 65 -20.56 -2.44 13.33
CA THR A 65 -19.21 -2.60 12.76
C THR A 65 -19.29 -3.47 11.51
N VAL A 66 -18.91 -2.89 10.37
CA VAL A 66 -18.89 -3.57 9.07
C VAL A 66 -17.50 -4.18 8.83
N LEU A 67 -16.46 -3.40 9.08
CA LEU A 67 -15.06 -3.84 9.07
C LEU A 67 -14.37 -3.48 10.39
N SER A 68 -13.59 -4.42 10.90
CA SER A 68 -12.63 -4.26 11.98
C SER A 68 -11.24 -3.96 11.43
N PHE A 69 -10.30 -3.60 12.32
CA PHE A 69 -8.91 -3.37 11.95
C PHE A 69 -8.30 -4.59 11.24
N ASN A 70 -7.73 -4.37 10.06
CA ASN A 70 -7.06 -5.39 9.27
C ASN A 70 -5.56 -5.08 9.22
N PHE A 71 -4.80 -5.80 10.03
CA PHE A 71 -3.36 -5.61 10.12
C PHE A 71 -2.65 -5.84 8.78
N MET A 72 -3.12 -6.78 7.95
CA MET A 72 -2.50 -7.07 6.66
C MET A 72 -2.69 -5.92 5.67
N ALA A 73 -3.92 -5.38 5.59
CA ALA A 73 -4.20 -4.22 4.75
C ALA A 73 -3.44 -2.97 5.25
N PHE A 74 -3.39 -2.74 6.56
CA PHE A 74 -2.60 -1.66 7.14
C PHE A 74 -1.10 -1.78 6.80
N LEU A 75 -0.54 -2.98 6.96
CA LEU A 75 0.87 -3.24 6.68
C LEU A 75 1.20 -3.08 5.18
N ALA A 76 0.27 -3.44 4.29
CA ALA A 76 0.41 -3.26 2.84
C ALA A 76 0.70 -1.80 2.45
N PHE A 77 -0.02 -0.85 3.05
CA PHE A 77 0.19 0.58 2.81
C PHE A 77 1.37 1.16 3.59
N LEU A 78 1.66 0.66 4.79
CA LEU A 78 2.70 1.20 5.66
C LEU A 78 4.12 0.82 5.21
N LEU A 79 4.32 -0.42 4.73
CA LEU A 79 5.64 -0.93 4.37
C LEU A 79 6.40 -0.07 3.34
N PRO A 80 5.78 0.45 2.26
CA PRO A 80 6.43 1.37 1.33
C PRO A 80 7.01 2.62 2.03
N VAL A 81 6.31 3.18 3.02
CA VAL A 81 6.81 4.33 3.79
C VAL A 81 8.03 3.94 4.62
N ILE A 82 7.96 2.79 5.31
CA ILE A 82 9.09 2.26 6.09
C ILE A 82 10.30 2.02 5.17
N GLY A 83 10.09 1.43 3.99
CA GLY A 83 11.13 1.21 2.99
C GLY A 83 11.78 2.53 2.56
N GLY A 84 10.97 3.55 2.30
CA GLY A 84 11.43 4.90 1.97
C GLY A 84 12.22 5.56 3.10
N LEU A 85 11.75 5.45 4.35
CA LEU A 85 12.44 5.99 5.52
C LEU A 85 13.80 5.31 5.73
N ILE A 86 13.86 3.98 5.61
CA ILE A 86 15.11 3.23 5.71
C ILE A 86 16.06 3.66 4.58
N ALA A 87 15.54 3.80 3.36
CA ALA A 87 16.32 4.25 2.21
C ALA A 87 16.84 5.68 2.36
N LEU A 88 16.12 6.57 3.04
CA LEU A 88 16.56 7.94 3.28
C LEU A 88 17.58 8.03 4.42
N LEU A 89 17.27 7.44 5.58
CA LEU A 89 18.00 7.69 6.82
C LEU A 89 19.32 6.92 6.90
N PHE A 90 19.41 5.75 6.27
CA PHE A 90 20.59 4.90 6.39
C PHE A 90 21.52 5.04 5.18
N LYS A 91 22.83 4.84 5.46
CA LYS A 91 23.88 4.86 4.45
C LYS A 91 23.63 3.78 3.38
N ASN A 92 24.22 3.97 2.22
CA ASN A 92 24.09 3.07 1.07
C ASN A 92 24.86 1.74 1.27
N GLY A 93 24.48 0.95 2.28
CA GLY A 93 25.00 -0.39 2.53
C GLY A 93 24.15 -1.48 1.89
N LEU A 94 24.74 -2.66 1.68
CA LEU A 94 24.06 -3.82 1.07
C LEU A 94 22.80 -4.21 1.86
N ILE A 95 22.90 -4.26 3.20
CA ILE A 95 21.76 -4.58 4.09
C ILE A 95 20.66 -3.54 3.93
N THR A 96 20.99 -2.24 3.98
CA THR A 96 20.00 -1.15 3.83
C THR A 96 19.27 -1.25 2.49
N LYS A 97 19.98 -1.53 1.39
CA LYS A 97 19.36 -1.72 0.08
C LYS A 97 18.39 -2.90 0.07
N ILE A 98 18.81 -4.05 0.59
CA ILE A 98 17.95 -5.24 0.62
C ILE A 98 16.71 -4.99 1.47
N VAL A 99 16.87 -4.48 2.69
CA VAL A 99 15.73 -4.26 3.61
C VAL A 99 14.76 -3.21 3.06
N SER A 100 15.27 -2.06 2.58
CA SER A 100 14.40 -1.02 2.00
C SER A 100 13.66 -1.52 0.75
N THR A 101 14.35 -2.22 -0.15
CA THR A 101 13.74 -2.83 -1.34
C THR A 101 12.70 -3.88 -0.94
N ALA A 102 13.00 -4.73 0.05
CA ALA A 102 12.08 -5.75 0.54
C ALA A 102 10.80 -5.13 1.11
N CYS A 103 10.89 -4.04 1.89
CA CYS A 103 9.71 -3.33 2.38
C CYS A 103 8.80 -2.86 1.23
N PHE A 104 9.38 -2.27 0.17
CA PHE A 104 8.59 -1.87 -1.00
C PHE A 104 7.99 -3.05 -1.76
N VAL A 105 8.76 -4.13 -1.98
CA VAL A 105 8.30 -5.31 -2.71
C VAL A 105 7.20 -6.05 -1.95
N VAL A 106 7.38 -6.28 -0.64
CA VAL A 106 6.37 -6.93 0.19
C VAL A 106 5.11 -6.06 0.28
N GLY A 107 5.27 -4.74 0.43
CA GLY A 107 4.14 -3.80 0.34
C GLY A 107 3.37 -3.93 -0.99
N ALA A 108 4.08 -3.97 -2.12
CA ALA A 108 3.46 -4.14 -3.43
C ALA A 108 2.73 -5.49 -3.58
N VAL A 109 3.34 -6.59 -3.13
CA VAL A 109 2.71 -7.92 -3.13
C VAL A 109 1.43 -7.88 -2.31
N PHE A 110 1.48 -7.28 -1.11
CA PHE A 110 0.31 -7.22 -0.24
C PHE A 110 -0.80 -6.35 -0.82
N LEU A 111 -0.45 -5.24 -1.48
CA LEU A 111 -1.41 -4.40 -2.20
C LEU A 111 -2.06 -5.16 -3.36
N PHE A 112 -1.32 -5.98 -4.11
CA PHE A 112 -1.92 -6.84 -5.15
C PHE A 112 -2.76 -7.98 -4.58
N SER A 113 -2.45 -8.44 -3.36
CA SER A 113 -3.22 -9.46 -2.64
C SER A 113 -4.37 -8.89 -1.80
N MET A 114 -4.72 -7.60 -1.94
CA MET A 114 -5.71 -6.95 -1.07
C MET A 114 -7.08 -7.63 -1.09
N VAL A 115 -7.53 -8.15 -2.24
CA VAL A 115 -8.79 -8.92 -2.32
C VAL A 115 -8.78 -10.12 -1.36
N GLY A 116 -7.66 -10.84 -1.27
CA GLY A 116 -7.53 -11.98 -0.35
C GLY A 116 -7.45 -11.57 1.13
N PHE A 117 -7.07 -10.32 1.41
CA PHE A 117 -7.02 -9.79 2.77
C PHE A 117 -8.30 -9.10 3.19
N ALA A 118 -9.12 -8.61 2.27
CA ALA A 118 -10.33 -7.85 2.58
C ALA A 118 -11.36 -8.58 3.47
N PRO A 119 -11.52 -9.92 3.40
CA PRO A 119 -12.37 -10.64 4.35
C PRO A 119 -11.84 -10.62 5.79
N ILE A 120 -10.54 -10.39 6.00
CA ILE A 120 -9.94 -10.32 7.34
C ILE A 120 -10.48 -9.06 8.03
N GLY A 121 -11.25 -9.26 9.10
CA GLY A 121 -11.88 -8.18 9.86
C GLY A 121 -13.30 -7.84 9.42
N MET A 122 -13.83 -8.49 8.40
CA MET A 122 -15.23 -8.33 7.99
C MET A 122 -16.17 -9.06 8.98
N SER A 123 -17.38 -8.52 9.20
CA SER A 123 -18.40 -9.22 10.00
C SER A 123 -18.89 -10.49 9.31
N GLU A 124 -19.39 -11.47 10.07
CA GLU A 124 -19.89 -12.75 9.53
C GLU A 124 -21.04 -12.54 8.53
N GLU A 125 -21.92 -11.59 8.81
CA GLU A 125 -23.07 -11.23 7.97
C GLU A 125 -22.63 -10.68 6.61
N MET A 126 -21.61 -9.80 6.60
CA MET A 126 -21.08 -9.22 5.37
C MET A 126 -20.26 -10.25 4.57
N ALA A 127 -19.50 -11.11 5.26
CA ALA A 127 -18.75 -12.19 4.62
C ALA A 127 -19.69 -13.20 3.93
N ALA A 128 -20.80 -13.56 4.57
CA ALA A 128 -21.83 -14.42 3.96
C ALA A 128 -22.52 -13.75 2.77
N GLY A 129 -22.80 -12.44 2.86
CA GLY A 129 -23.38 -11.66 1.77
C GLY A 129 -22.48 -11.52 0.54
N LEU A 130 -21.16 -11.66 0.71
CA LEU A 130 -20.16 -11.51 -0.35
C LEU A 130 -19.61 -12.85 -0.89
N GLU A 131 -20.03 -13.99 -0.34
CA GLU A 131 -19.50 -15.32 -0.70
C GLU A 131 -19.64 -15.64 -2.21
N ASN A 132 -20.67 -15.10 -2.86
CA ASN A 132 -20.97 -15.32 -4.28
C ASN A 132 -20.84 -14.04 -5.13
N VAL A 133 -20.13 -13.04 -4.64
CA VAL A 133 -19.95 -11.75 -5.31
C VAL A 133 -18.53 -11.66 -5.86
N ASP A 134 -18.38 -11.21 -7.10
CA ASP A 134 -17.05 -11.08 -7.70
C ASP A 134 -16.29 -9.92 -7.04
N ALA A 135 -15.11 -10.24 -6.54
CA ALA A 135 -14.21 -9.28 -5.90
C ALA A 135 -13.04 -8.93 -6.82
N SER A 136 -12.79 -7.64 -7.00
CA SER A 136 -11.70 -7.14 -7.83
C SER A 136 -10.87 -6.09 -7.10
N LEU A 137 -9.62 -5.94 -7.53
CA LEU A 137 -8.69 -4.99 -6.95
C LEU A 137 -9.08 -3.57 -7.35
N GLY A 138 -9.20 -2.69 -6.36
CA GLY A 138 -9.48 -1.27 -6.59
C GLY A 138 -8.25 -0.52 -7.12
N VAL A 139 -8.50 0.63 -7.76
CA VAL A 139 -7.45 1.44 -8.38
C VAL A 139 -6.39 1.92 -7.38
N GLY A 140 -6.76 2.16 -6.12
CA GLY A 140 -5.83 2.57 -5.07
C GLY A 140 -4.76 1.51 -4.81
N CYS A 141 -5.16 0.24 -4.72
CA CYS A 141 -4.22 -0.85 -4.51
C CYS A 141 -3.33 -1.07 -5.75
N ILE A 142 -3.88 -1.01 -6.96
CA ILE A 142 -3.12 -1.14 -8.21
C ILE A 142 -2.05 -0.05 -8.32
N VAL A 143 -2.44 1.21 -8.20
CA VAL A 143 -1.53 2.35 -8.31
C VAL A 143 -0.51 2.34 -7.17
N GLY A 144 -0.96 2.07 -5.93
CA GLY A 144 -0.08 1.96 -4.77
C GLY A 144 0.99 0.87 -4.93
N ALA A 145 0.62 -0.28 -5.48
CA ALA A 145 1.55 -1.37 -5.75
C ALA A 145 2.58 -0.98 -6.83
N VAL A 146 2.15 -0.34 -7.92
CA VAL A 146 3.04 0.14 -8.98
C VAL A 146 4.03 1.19 -8.45
N LEU A 147 3.55 2.17 -7.69
CA LEU A 147 4.39 3.18 -7.04
C LEU A 147 5.40 2.53 -6.09
N SER A 148 4.98 1.48 -5.37
CA SER A 148 5.85 0.72 -4.49
C SER A 148 6.94 -0.03 -5.28
N ILE A 149 6.62 -0.61 -6.44
CA ILE A 149 7.60 -1.25 -7.34
C ILE A 149 8.63 -0.22 -7.84
N ILE A 150 8.19 0.98 -8.21
CA ILE A 150 9.10 2.07 -8.60
C ILE A 150 10.01 2.45 -7.43
N GLY A 151 9.46 2.57 -6.22
CA GLY A 151 10.23 2.78 -4.99
C GLY A 151 11.28 1.69 -4.74
N ALA A 152 10.93 0.42 -4.93
CA ALA A 152 11.86 -0.72 -4.84
C ALA A 152 13.01 -0.59 -5.83
N ALA A 153 12.72 -0.26 -7.09
CA ALA A 153 13.75 -0.07 -8.11
C ALA A 153 14.72 1.06 -7.73
N ILE A 154 14.22 2.18 -7.20
CA ILE A 154 15.05 3.30 -6.75
C ILE A 154 15.96 2.87 -5.59
N CYS A 155 15.44 2.12 -4.62
CA CYS A 155 16.21 1.59 -3.48
C CYS A 155 17.32 0.64 -3.95
N LEU A 156 17.01 -0.26 -4.88
CA LEU A 156 17.96 -1.22 -5.44
C LEU A 156 19.10 -0.51 -6.20
N PHE A 157 18.75 0.47 -7.04
CA PHE A 157 19.69 1.22 -7.87
C PHE A 157 20.24 2.50 -7.21
N LYS A 158 19.98 2.72 -5.92
CA LYS A 158 20.39 3.93 -5.15
C LYS A 158 21.83 4.36 -5.41
N GLY A 159 22.77 3.41 -5.47
CA GLY A 159 24.18 3.69 -5.75
C GLY A 159 24.44 4.20 -7.17
N SER A 160 23.85 3.56 -8.18
CA SER A 160 23.98 3.95 -9.58
C SER A 160 23.36 5.31 -9.83
N ILE A 161 22.19 5.58 -9.23
CA ILE A 161 21.49 6.87 -9.32
C ILE A 161 22.31 7.97 -8.65
N ALA A 162 22.86 7.72 -7.46
CA ALA A 162 23.72 8.69 -6.78
C ALA A 162 24.97 9.04 -7.62
N LYS A 163 25.58 8.04 -8.28
CA LYS A 163 26.72 8.24 -9.17
C LYS A 163 26.37 9.04 -10.42
N ALA A 164 25.22 8.76 -11.05
CA ALA A 164 24.73 9.52 -12.20
C ALA A 164 24.46 11.00 -11.86
N LEU A 165 24.09 11.30 -10.61
CA LEU A 165 23.94 12.67 -10.09
C LEU A 165 25.28 13.32 -9.66
N GLY A 166 26.41 12.68 -10.00
CA GLY A 166 27.76 13.13 -9.69
C GLY A 166 28.17 12.94 -8.24
N GLY A 167 27.63 11.93 -7.55
CA GLY A 167 28.16 11.46 -6.27
C GLY A 167 29.39 10.59 -6.50
N ASP A 168 30.55 11.05 -6.05
CA ASP A 168 31.76 10.23 -5.96
C ASP A 168 31.65 9.21 -4.82
#